data_AF-A0A8T4DXF9-F1
#
_entry.id   AF-A0A8T4DXF9-F1
#
_cell.length_a   1.000
_cell.length_b   1.000
_cell.length_c   1.000
_cell.angle_alpha   90.00
_cell.angle_beta   90.00
_cell.angle_gamma   90.00
#
_symmetry.space_group_name_H-M   'P 1'
#
loop_
_entity.id
_entity.type
_entity.pdbx_description
1 polymer ?
#
loop_
_entity_poly.entity_id
_entity_poly.type
_entity_poly.pdbx_seq_one_letter_code
_entity_poly.pdbx_strand_id
1 'polypeptide(L)' 'MGESLQSLEQKIIAMLVKEPQSVSELARKLDMRRDFLAGYLESMKDRMLLRLITIGKSHVYLPEEDVKNV' A
#
# COMPACT_ATOMS: atom_id res chain seq x y z
N MET A 1 15.97 18.48 3.99
CA MET A 1 15.18 17.70 4.96
C MET A 1 13.83 17.38 4.33
N GLY A 2 13.72 16.25 3.64
CA GLY A 2 12.51 15.80 2.93
C GLY A 2 12.23 14.31 3.13
N GLU A 3 12.69 13.76 4.26
CA GLU A 3 12.95 12.32 4.42
C GLU A 3 11.77 11.51 4.99
N SER A 4 10.63 12.12 5.37
CA SER A 4 9.55 11.39 6.05
C SER A 4 8.51 10.74 5.12
N LEU A 5 8.22 11.33 3.97
CA LEU A 5 7.15 10.84 3.07
C LEU A 5 7.66 9.81 2.07
N GLN A 6 8.82 10.08 1.44
CA GLN A 6 9.44 9.12 0.53
C GLN A 6 9.81 7.81 1.24
N SER A 7 10.18 7.89 2.53
CA SER A 7 10.49 6.70 3.34
C SER A 7 9.25 5.86 3.69
N LEU A 8 8.10 6.50 3.94
CA LEU A 8 6.84 5.78 4.19
C LEU A 8 6.35 5.07 2.92
N GLU A 9 6.37 5.78 1.80
CA GLU A 9 5.94 5.27 0.50
C GLU A 9 6.76 4.04 0.08
N GLN A 10 8.09 4.14 0.17
CA GLN A 10 9.00 3.02 -0.08
C GLN A 10 8.77 1.85 0.89
N LYS A 11 8.50 2.13 2.17
CA LYS A 11 8.22 1.09 3.17
C LYS A 11 6.94 0.34 2.84
N ILE A 12 5.88 1.05 2.45
CA ILE A 12 4.60 0.45 2.03
C ILE A 12 4.82 -0.43 0.80
N ILE A 13 5.50 0.08 -0.22
CA ILE A 13 5.80 -0.69 -1.45
C ILE A 13 6.60 -1.95 -1.10
N ALA A 14 7.67 -1.83 -0.32
CA ALA A 14 8.50 -2.97 0.09
C ALA A 14 7.73 -4.02 0.89
N MET A 15 6.72 -3.62 1.66
CA MET A 15 5.82 -4.55 2.36
C MET A 15 4.85 -5.24 1.41
N LEU A 16 4.33 -4.51 0.41
CA LEU A 16 3.35 -5.01 -0.56
C LEU A 16 3.98 -5.89 -1.67
N VAL A 17 5.26 -5.69 -2.00
CA VAL A 17 6.04 -6.58 -2.88
C VAL A 17 6.18 -7.97 -2.26
N LYS A 18 6.33 -8.06 -0.93
CA LYS A 18 6.48 -9.35 -0.24
C LYS A 18 5.17 -10.14 -0.21
N GLU A 19 4.07 -9.46 0.06
CA GLU A 19 2.73 -10.05 0.13
C GLU A 19 1.66 -8.96 -0.04
N PRO A 20 0.56 -9.23 -0.77
CA PRO A 20 -0.60 -8.34 -0.80
C PRO A 20 -1.20 -8.19 0.60
N GLN A 21 -1.51 -6.95 1.00
CA GLN A 21 -2.05 -6.67 2.33
C GLN A 21 -3.26 -5.74 2.26
N SER A 22 -4.17 -5.94 3.21
CA SER A 22 -5.29 -5.04 3.45
C SER A 22 -4.84 -3.77 4.19
N VAL A 23 -5.67 -2.73 4.12
CA VAL A 23 -5.44 -1.47 4.86
C VAL A 23 -5.30 -1.72 6.36
N SER A 24 -6.10 -2.65 6.93
CA SER A 24 -6.06 -2.97 8.36
C SER A 24 -4.73 -3.60 8.78
N GLU A 25 -4.18 -4.48 7.94
CA GLU A 25 -2.91 -5.15 8.23
C GLU A 25 -1.73 -4.18 8.13
N LEU A 26 -1.69 -3.35 7.08
CA LEU A 26 -0.67 -2.32 6.93
C LEU A 26 -0.73 -1.31 8.07
N ALA A 27 -1.93 -0.86 8.47
CA ALA A 27 -2.13 0.08 9.56
C ALA A 27 -1.58 -0.46 10.89
N ARG A 28 -1.85 -1.74 11.17
CA ARG A 28 -1.32 -2.42 12.36
C ARG A 28 0.20 -2.58 12.32
N LYS A 29 0.78 -2.92 11.17
CA LYS A 29 2.24 -3.12 11.03
C LYS A 29 3.02 -1.80 11.05
N LEU A 30 2.42 -0.71 10.58
CA LEU A 30 3.03 0.62 10.55
C LEU A 30 2.76 1.45 11.82
N ASP A 31 1.91 0.94 12.73
CA ASP A 31 1.42 1.64 13.91
C ASP A 31 0.76 2.99 13.55
N MET A 32 -0.15 2.93 12.58
CA MET A 32 -0.82 4.11 12.02
C MET A 32 -2.34 3.97 12.10
N ARG A 33 -3.03 5.11 12.18
CA ARG A 33 -4.49 5.15 12.09
C ARG A 33 -4.95 4.62 10.73
N ARG A 34 -5.92 3.70 10.74
CA ARG A 34 -6.48 3.09 9.54
C ARG A 34 -7.01 4.12 8.55
N ASP A 35 -7.74 5.13 9.03
CA ASP A 35 -8.36 6.17 8.20
C ASP A 35 -7.31 7.02 7.48
N PHE A 36 -6.22 7.34 8.18
CA PHE A 36 -5.08 8.07 7.62
C PHE A 36 -4.42 7.23 6.52
N LEU A 37 -4.12 5.96 6.82
CA LEU A 37 -3.45 5.08 5.87
C LEU A 37 -4.34 4.78 4.65
N ALA A 38 -5.66 4.67 4.83
CA ALA A 38 -6.61 4.52 3.73
C ALA A 38 -6.51 5.68 2.74
N GLY A 39 -6.54 6.93 3.24
CA GLY A 39 -6.38 8.11 2.39
C GLY A 39 -4.99 8.18 1.73
N TYR A 40 -3.95 7.76 2.45
CA TYR A 40 -2.59 7.72 1.92
C TYR A 40 -2.43 6.68 0.78
N LEU A 41 -2.94 5.46 0.97
CA LEU A 41 -2.91 4.40 -0.05
C LEU A 41 -3.77 4.76 -1.27
N GLU A 42 -4.90 5.43 -1.06
CA GLU A 42 -5.72 5.95 -2.15
C GLU A 42 -4.94 6.97 -2.98
N SER A 43 -4.24 7.91 -2.33
CA SER A 43 -3.36 8.85 -3.02
C SER A 43 -2.21 8.16 -3.77
N MET A 44 -1.65 7.07 -3.24
CA MET A 44 -0.63 6.27 -3.94
C MET A 44 -1.22 5.56 -5.16
N LYS A 45 -2.45 5.04 -5.05
CA LYS A 45 -3.18 4.45 -6.19
C LYS A 45 -3.46 5.48 -7.27
N ASP A 46 -3.91 6.67 -6.91
CA ASP A 46 -4.22 7.74 -7.86
C ASP A 46 -2.97 8.22 -8.63
N ARG A 47 -1.79 8.03 -8.04
CA ARG A 47 -0.47 8.25 -8.67
C ARG A 47 0.08 7.03 -9.40
N MET A 48 -0.73 5.98 -9.59
CA MET A 48 -0.37 4.73 -10.26
C MET A 48 0.82 3.99 -9.62
N LEU A 49 1.06 4.20 -8.31
CA LEU A 49 2.08 3.45 -7.56
C LEU A 49 1.55 2.11 -7.05
N LEU A 50 0.24 2.08 -6.74
CA LEU A 50 -0.45 0.91 -6.22
C LEU A 50 -1.72 0.65 -7.01
N ARG A 51 -2.22 -0.58 -6.93
CA ARG A 51 -3.55 -0.98 -7.39
C ARG A 51 -4.30 -1.70 -6.28
N LEU A 52 -5.60 -1.46 -6.23
CA LEU A 52 -6.51 -2.20 -5.36
C LEU A 52 -7.05 -3.41 -6.13
N ILE A 53 -6.92 -4.60 -5.56
CA ILE A 53 -7.55 -5.80 -6.08
C ILE A 53 -8.41 -6.46 -5.02
N THR A 54 -9.34 -7.30 -5.48
CA THR A 54 -10.18 -8.12 -4.61
C THR A 54 -9.70 -9.57 -4.66
N ILE A 55 -9.25 -10.10 -3.53
CA ILE A 55 -8.93 -11.53 -3.36
C ILE A 55 -10.00 -12.13 -2.44
N GLY A 56 -10.85 -12.99 -3.00
CA GLY A 56 -12.00 -13.54 -2.27
C GLY A 56 -12.96 -12.44 -1.83
N LYS A 57 -13.10 -12.25 -0.50
CA LYS A 57 -13.95 -11.20 0.10
C LYS A 57 -13.16 -9.97 0.59
N SER A 58 -11.85 -9.93 0.35
CA SER A 58 -10.95 -8.91 0.90
C SER A 58 -10.38 -8.01 -0.19
N HIS A 59 -10.28 -6.71 0.11
CA HIS A 59 -9.58 -5.74 -0.72
C HIS A 59 -8.14 -5.57 -0.24
N VAL A 60 -7.19 -5.75 -1.14
CA VAL A 60 -5.75 -5.65 -0.86
C VAL A 60 -5.05 -4.77 -1.88
N TYR A 61 -4.01 -4.07 -1.46
CA TYR A 61 -3.18 -3.27 -2.35
C TYR A 61 -2.00 -4.11 -2.85
N LEU A 62 -1.60 -3.89 -4.11
CA LEU A 62 -0.37 -4.40 -4.70
C LEU A 62 0.40 -3.25 -5.37
N PRO A 63 1.73 -3.37 -5.51
CA PRO A 63 2.51 -2.47 -6.35
C PRO A 63 2.09 -2.60 -7.82
N GLU A 64 2.06 -1.49 -8.55
CA GLU A 64 1.66 -1.50 -9.97
C GLU A 64 2.66 -2.26 -10.85
N GLU A 65 3.96 -2.20 -10.53
CA GLU A 65 5.02 -2.85 -11.32
C GLU A 65 5.00 -4.39 -11.26
N ASP A 66 4.50 -4.97 -10.17
CA ASP A 66 4.54 -6.42 -9.94
C ASP A 66 3.59 -7.18 -10.88
N VAL A 67 2.58 -6.51 -11.44
CA VAL A 67 1.52 -7.19 -12.21
C VAL A 67 1.79 -7.29 -13.70
N LYS A 68 2.95 -6.82 -14.17
CA LYS A 68 3.38 -7.09 -15.55
C LYS A 68 3.99 -8.48 -15.77
N ASN A 69 4.20 -9.26 -14.70
CA ASN A 69 4.85 -10.57 -14.75
C ASN A 69 3.96 -11.75 -14.31
N VAL A 70 2.64 -11.60 -14.27
CA VAL A 70 1.69 -12.70 -13.96
C VAL A 70 0.76 -12.97 -15.13
#